data_AF-A0A2S0U825-F1
#
_entry.id   AF-A0A2S0U825-F1
#
_cell.length_a   1.000
_cell.length_b   1.000
_cell.length_c   1.000
_cell.angle_alpha   90.00
_cell.angle_beta   90.00
_cell.angle_gamma   90.00
#
_symmetry.space_group_name_H-M   'P 1'
#
loop_
_entity.id
_entity.type
_entity.pdbx_description
1 polymer ?
#
loop_
_entity_poly.entity_id
_entity_poly.type
_entity_poly.pdbx_seq_one_letter_code
_entity_poly.pdbx_strand_id
1 'polypeptide(L)'
;MKRGFGGRIFGGLLLLGIGGILLLNMMGIINTSLSYLISTFWPMFIIFVGISQLSISSKNGGGLLSGFIILAIGGYFQARNLNLIDLSMGEMIRFAAPILLIVGGLYVLLKPRQRNGRPDKHYDPPGPLEEAEIPPYQHPEIKSNLDEVFEQTFPEEKQKQEHEPKHKSEYSRPKFDTTYVHDNEKINRSGFIGDVRIGKDYFQLKPMNISHFIGDTIIDLTKAQIPYGETKINVSAFIGDVKVFIPEDMDLGITVTSSSLIGDMKVLKEKQGGFMSSCVSQTPYYSEASKRVKLNVSVFVGDVRVNSVG
;
A
#
# COMPACT_ATOMS: atom_id res chain seq x y z
N MET A 1 -6.22 -25.39 -24.48
CA MET A 1 -7.22 -24.38 -24.07
C MET A 1 -8.62 -24.99 -24.18
N LYS A 2 -9.43 -25.03 -23.11
CA LYS A 2 -10.85 -25.48 -23.17
C LYS A 2 -11.79 -24.30 -22.93
N ARG A 3 -12.15 -23.55 -23.99
CA ARG A 3 -13.24 -22.55 -24.00
C ARG A 3 -14.49 -23.21 -24.58
N GLY A 4 -15.67 -22.94 -23.99
CA GLY A 4 -16.94 -22.97 -24.74
C GLY A 4 -17.95 -24.10 -24.50
N PHE A 5 -17.75 -25.05 -23.58
CA PHE A 5 -18.77 -26.10 -23.36
C PHE A 5 -20.03 -25.56 -22.63
N GLY A 6 -19.84 -24.90 -21.47
CA GLY A 6 -20.95 -24.37 -20.67
C GLY A 6 -21.81 -23.33 -21.38
N GLY A 7 -21.20 -22.37 -22.09
CA GLY A 7 -21.94 -21.32 -22.81
C GLY A 7 -22.79 -21.86 -23.97
N ARG A 8 -22.35 -22.92 -24.65
CA ARG A 8 -23.11 -23.55 -25.74
C ARG A 8 -24.32 -24.33 -25.22
N ILE A 9 -24.14 -25.12 -24.17
CA ILE A 9 -25.24 -25.89 -23.56
C ILE A 9 -26.28 -24.96 -22.96
N PHE A 10 -25.86 -23.92 -22.22
CA PHE A 10 -26.79 -22.96 -21.62
C PHE A 10 -27.53 -22.12 -22.66
N GLY A 11 -26.84 -21.64 -23.70
CA GLY A 11 -27.49 -20.94 -24.82
C GLY A 11 -28.50 -21.83 -25.55
N GLY A 12 -28.18 -23.11 -25.76
CA GLY A 12 -29.10 -24.10 -26.34
C GLY A 12 -30.33 -24.36 -25.46
N LEU A 13 -30.15 -24.54 -24.14
CA LEU A 13 -31.24 -24.71 -23.19
C LEU A 13 -32.16 -23.49 -23.10
N LEU A 14 -31.60 -22.29 -23.12
CA LEU A 14 -32.36 -21.03 -23.10
C LEU A 14 -33.16 -20.84 -24.39
N LEU A 15 -32.56 -21.13 -25.55
CA LEU A 15 -33.25 -21.10 -26.84
C LEU A 15 -34.36 -22.15 -26.93
N LEU A 16 -34.13 -23.36 -26.40
CA LEU A 16 -35.10 -24.45 -26.34
C LEU A 16 -36.26 -24.13 -25.38
N GLY A 17 -35.99 -23.51 -24.24
CA GLY A 17 -37.01 -23.03 -23.30
C GLY A 17 -37.90 -21.94 -23.92
N ILE A 18 -37.30 -20.93 -24.56
CA ILE A 18 -38.05 -19.88 -25.28
C ILE A 18 -38.87 -20.49 -26.42
N GLY A 19 -38.28 -21.39 -27.22
CA GLY A 19 -38.98 -22.09 -28.31
C GLY A 19 -40.14 -22.95 -27.82
N GLY A 20 -39.98 -23.66 -26.71
CA GLY A 20 -41.05 -24.45 -26.09
C GLY A 20 -42.20 -23.59 -25.57
N ILE A 21 -41.90 -22.46 -24.93
CA ILE A 21 -42.93 -21.51 -24.47
C ILE A 21 -43.67 -20.87 -25.66
N LEU A 22 -42.96 -20.53 -26.74
CA LEU A 22 -43.59 -20.02 -27.97
C LEU A 22 -44.48 -21.07 -28.65
N LEU A 23 -44.07 -22.35 -28.69
CA LEU A 23 -44.90 -23.44 -29.19
C LEU A 23 -46.17 -23.63 -28.36
N LEU A 24 -46.06 -23.67 -27.03
CA LEU A 24 -47.22 -23.82 -26.14
C LEU A 24 -48.18 -22.62 -26.21
N ASN A 25 -47.66 -21.42 -26.48
CA ASN A 25 -48.46 -20.21 -26.75
C ASN A 25 -49.18 -20.31 -28.11
N MET A 26 -48.49 -20.76 -29.16
CA MET A 26 -49.08 -21.01 -30.48
C MET A 26 -50.15 -22.11 -30.45
N MET A 27 -50.02 -23.11 -29.58
CA MET A 27 -51.03 -24.14 -29.33
C MET A 27 -52.23 -23.65 -28.50
N GLY A 28 -52.23 -22.40 -28.03
CA GLY A 28 -53.31 -21.84 -27.18
C GLY A 28 -53.37 -22.43 -25.76
N ILE A 29 -52.35 -23.20 -25.34
CA ILE A 29 -52.28 -23.83 -24.02
C ILE A 29 -51.94 -22.79 -22.94
N ILE A 30 -51.13 -21.79 -23.28
CA ILE A 30 -50.77 -20.68 -22.39
C ILE A 30 -50.99 -19.35 -23.10
N ASN A 31 -51.89 -18.52 -22.58
CA ASN A 31 -52.11 -17.15 -23.04
C ASN A 31 -51.05 -16.18 -22.48
N THR A 32 -49.76 -16.54 -22.58
CA THR A 32 -48.67 -15.74 -22.02
C THR A 32 -48.19 -14.70 -23.03
N SER A 33 -48.29 -13.41 -22.68
CA SER A 33 -47.77 -12.35 -23.54
C SER A 33 -46.24 -12.37 -23.55
N LEU A 34 -45.64 -12.18 -24.73
CA LEU A 34 -44.18 -12.10 -24.88
C LEU A 34 -43.58 -10.98 -24.02
N SER A 35 -44.33 -9.89 -23.85
CA SER A 35 -43.95 -8.76 -23.00
C SER A 35 -43.82 -9.14 -21.52
N TYR A 36 -44.75 -9.95 -20.98
CA TYR A 36 -44.66 -10.49 -19.62
C TYR A 36 -43.46 -11.43 -19.46
N LEU A 37 -43.23 -12.32 -20.43
CA LEU A 37 -42.10 -13.24 -20.37
C LEU A 37 -40.75 -12.50 -20.31
N ILE A 38 -40.57 -11.50 -21.18
CA ILE A 38 -39.34 -10.70 -21.21
C ILE A 38 -39.20 -9.87 -19.93
N SER A 39 -40.27 -9.19 -19.48
CA SER A 39 -40.22 -8.33 -18.29
C SER A 39 -40.00 -9.10 -16.99
N THR A 40 -40.48 -10.34 -16.87
CA THR A 40 -40.25 -11.21 -15.70
C THR A 40 -38.86 -11.84 -15.70
N PHE A 41 -38.34 -12.30 -16.85
CA PHE A 41 -37.14 -13.16 -16.90
C PHE A 41 -35.85 -12.49 -17.39
N TRP A 42 -35.85 -11.23 -17.83
CA TRP A 42 -34.60 -10.52 -18.18
C TRP A 42 -33.51 -10.51 -17.07
N PRO A 43 -33.83 -10.50 -15.75
CA PRO A 43 -32.78 -10.50 -14.72
C PRO A 43 -32.01 -11.83 -14.66
N MET A 44 -32.58 -12.95 -15.12
CA MET A 44 -31.86 -14.22 -15.28
C MET A 44 -30.61 -14.08 -16.15
N PHE A 45 -30.64 -13.19 -17.15
CA PHE A 45 -29.46 -12.90 -17.98
C PHE A 45 -28.35 -12.19 -17.18
N ILE A 46 -28.71 -11.27 -16.29
CA ILE A 46 -27.76 -10.60 -15.38
C ILE A 46 -27.16 -11.61 -14.39
N ILE A 47 -27.99 -12.45 -13.77
CA ILE A 47 -27.53 -13.52 -12.87
C ILE A 47 -26.54 -14.43 -13.62
N PHE A 48 -26.86 -14.85 -14.84
CA PHE A 48 -25.99 -15.68 -15.68
C PHE A 48 -24.65 -14.99 -16.01
N VAL A 49 -24.65 -13.70 -16.34
CA VAL A 49 -23.42 -12.92 -16.54
C VAL A 49 -22.59 -12.87 -15.25
N GLY A 50 -23.22 -12.67 -14.09
CA GLY A 50 -22.54 -12.69 -12.77
C GLY A 50 -21.85 -14.03 -12.47
N ILE A 51 -22.56 -15.16 -12.65
CA ILE A 51 -22.01 -16.52 -12.46
C ILE A 51 -20.87 -16.80 -13.46
N SER A 52 -21.04 -16.38 -14.71
CA SER A 52 -20.02 -16.51 -15.76
C SER A 52 -18.76 -15.69 -15.42
N GLN A 53 -18.95 -14.46 -14.94
CA GLN A 53 -17.87 -13.57 -14.52
C GLN A 53 -17.10 -14.13 -13.31
N LEU A 54 -17.79 -14.75 -12.35
CA LEU A 54 -17.16 -15.42 -11.20
C LEU A 54 -16.28 -16.60 -11.67
N SER A 55 -16.81 -17.43 -12.57
CA SER A 55 -16.11 -18.59 -13.14
C SER A 55 -14.87 -18.21 -13.96
N ILE A 56 -14.89 -17.04 -14.63
CA ILE A 56 -13.75 -16.50 -15.39
C ILE A 56 -12.73 -15.83 -14.45
N SER A 57 -13.21 -15.09 -13.44
CA SER A 57 -12.36 -14.33 -12.51
C SER A 57 -11.55 -15.20 -11.56
N SER A 58 -11.93 -16.46 -11.35
CA SER A 58 -11.15 -17.44 -10.56
C SER A 58 -9.70 -17.65 -11.05
N LYS A 59 -9.34 -17.19 -12.26
CA LYS A 59 -7.97 -17.27 -12.80
C LYS A 59 -7.18 -15.96 -12.73
N ASN A 60 -7.88 -14.83 -12.65
CA ASN A 60 -7.30 -13.49 -12.61
C ASN A 60 -7.85 -12.78 -11.37
N GLY A 61 -7.12 -12.84 -10.26
CA GLY A 61 -7.58 -12.56 -8.88
C GLY A 61 -8.03 -11.13 -8.52
N GLY A 62 -8.57 -10.36 -9.46
CA GLY A 62 -9.16 -9.03 -9.23
C GLY A 62 -10.66 -8.92 -9.58
N GLY A 63 -11.30 -9.97 -10.13
CA GLY A 63 -12.66 -9.89 -10.68
C GLY A 63 -13.80 -10.54 -9.87
N LEU A 64 -13.51 -11.16 -8.73
CA LEU A 64 -14.52 -11.91 -7.96
C LEU A 64 -15.64 -11.00 -7.41
N LEU A 65 -15.26 -9.81 -6.89
CA LEU A 65 -16.20 -8.84 -6.32
C LEU A 65 -17.23 -8.34 -7.35
N SER A 66 -16.82 -8.07 -8.60
CA SER A 66 -17.76 -7.63 -9.64
C SER A 66 -18.73 -8.73 -10.05
N GLY A 67 -18.30 -10.00 -10.03
CA GLY A 67 -19.20 -11.15 -10.19
C GLY A 67 -20.31 -11.20 -9.13
N PHE A 68 -19.96 -11.03 -7.85
CA PHE A 68 -20.93 -11.00 -6.75
C PHE A 68 -21.88 -9.79 -6.82
N ILE A 69 -21.39 -8.61 -7.20
CA ILE A 69 -22.24 -7.42 -7.36
C ILE A 69 -23.27 -7.64 -8.47
N ILE A 70 -22.86 -8.14 -9.64
CA ILE A 70 -23.76 -8.43 -10.76
C ILE A 70 -24.79 -9.50 -10.36
N LEU A 71 -24.35 -10.56 -9.67
CA LEU A 71 -25.22 -11.62 -9.16
C LEU A 71 -26.30 -11.06 -8.21
N ALA A 72 -25.90 -10.21 -7.24
CA ALA A 72 -26.81 -9.63 -6.27
C ALA A 72 -27.85 -8.70 -6.92
N ILE A 73 -27.42 -7.87 -7.89
CA ILE A 73 -28.32 -7.01 -8.68
C ILE A 73 -29.34 -7.87 -9.44
N GLY A 74 -28.88 -8.86 -10.21
CA GLY A 74 -29.76 -9.74 -10.97
C GLY A 74 -30.74 -10.52 -10.08
N GLY A 75 -30.27 -11.03 -8.94
CA GLY A 75 -31.08 -11.74 -7.95
C GLY A 75 -32.18 -10.87 -7.34
N TYR A 76 -31.86 -9.63 -6.96
CA TYR A 76 -32.85 -8.67 -6.46
C TYR A 76 -33.91 -8.33 -7.52
N PHE A 77 -33.50 -8.04 -8.76
CA PHE A 77 -34.45 -7.76 -9.85
C PHE A 77 -35.35 -8.96 -10.14
N GLN A 78 -34.81 -10.19 -10.11
CA GLN A 78 -35.60 -11.41 -10.29
C GLN A 78 -36.59 -11.63 -9.14
N ALA A 79 -36.15 -11.46 -7.88
CA ALA A 79 -37.01 -11.62 -6.71
C ALA A 79 -38.17 -10.62 -6.71
N ARG A 80 -37.90 -9.37 -7.10
CA ARG A 80 -38.93 -8.34 -7.24
C ARG A 80 -39.90 -8.62 -8.39
N ASN A 81 -39.40 -9.07 -9.55
CA ASN A 81 -40.25 -9.47 -10.68
C ASN A 81 -41.20 -10.64 -10.36
N LEU A 82 -40.82 -11.49 -9.40
CA LEU A 82 -41.62 -12.61 -8.91
C LEU A 82 -42.53 -12.24 -7.71
N ASN A 83 -42.60 -10.95 -7.32
CA ASN A 83 -43.26 -10.46 -6.12
C ASN A 83 -42.85 -11.22 -4.84
N LEU A 84 -41.59 -11.66 -4.76
CA LEU A 84 -41.02 -12.28 -3.55
C LEU A 84 -40.52 -11.25 -2.53
N ILE A 85 -40.33 -10.00 -2.96
CA ILE A 85 -39.88 -8.88 -2.12
C ILE A 85 -40.56 -7.58 -2.57
N ASP A 86 -41.08 -6.81 -1.61
CA ASP A 86 -41.70 -5.51 -1.83
C ASP A 86 -40.71 -4.33 -1.81
N LEU A 87 -39.40 -4.60 -1.66
CA LEU A 87 -38.38 -3.55 -1.56
C LEU A 87 -38.40 -2.62 -2.80
N SER A 88 -38.58 -1.33 -2.56
CA SER A 88 -38.46 -0.30 -3.57
C SER A 88 -37.00 -0.12 -4.02
N MET A 89 -36.79 0.51 -5.18
CA MET A 89 -35.42 0.78 -5.66
C MET A 89 -34.69 1.76 -4.74
N GLY A 90 -35.43 2.71 -4.14
CA GLY A 90 -34.90 3.66 -3.18
C GLY A 90 -34.45 3.00 -1.87
N GLU A 91 -35.22 2.04 -1.35
CA GLU A 91 -34.84 1.28 -0.15
C GLU A 91 -33.64 0.38 -0.41
N MET A 92 -33.62 -0.34 -1.53
CA MET A 92 -32.48 -1.16 -1.92
C MET A 92 -31.18 -0.34 -1.98
N ILE A 93 -31.21 0.86 -2.57
CA ILE A 93 -30.05 1.78 -2.59
C ILE A 93 -29.70 2.29 -1.17
N ARG A 94 -30.70 2.62 -0.34
CA ARG A 94 -30.49 3.06 1.06
C ARG A 94 -29.81 2.00 1.92
N PHE A 95 -30.12 0.72 1.71
CA PHE A 95 -29.41 -0.39 2.39
C PHE A 95 -28.07 -0.72 1.73
N ALA A 96 -27.97 -0.65 0.40
CA ALA A 96 -26.74 -0.95 -0.32
C ALA A 96 -25.63 0.08 -0.06
N ALA A 97 -25.95 1.37 0.04
CA ALA A 97 -24.95 2.44 0.26
C ALA A 97 -24.06 2.24 1.50
N PRO A 98 -24.58 2.04 2.73
CA PRO A 98 -23.74 1.79 3.91
C PRO A 98 -23.00 0.45 3.82
N ILE A 99 -23.61 -0.60 3.26
CA ILE A 99 -22.96 -1.91 3.09
C ILE A 99 -21.77 -1.79 2.11
N LEU A 100 -21.95 -1.11 0.98
CA LEU A 100 -20.88 -0.87 0.00
C LEU A 100 -19.77 0.03 0.57
N LEU A 101 -20.10 0.99 1.45
CA LEU A 101 -19.10 1.79 2.15
C LEU A 101 -18.28 0.93 3.11
N ILE A 102 -18.92 0.08 3.92
CA ILE A 102 -18.23 -0.85 4.83
C ILE A 102 -17.36 -1.85 4.05
N VAL A 103 -17.90 -2.49 3.01
CA VAL A 103 -17.17 -3.45 2.17
C VAL A 103 -16.03 -2.76 1.41
N GLY A 104 -16.24 -1.54 0.91
CA GLY A 104 -15.22 -0.74 0.24
C GLY A 104 -14.08 -0.33 1.18
N GLY A 105 -14.41 0.15 2.39
CA GLY A 105 -13.44 0.48 3.44
C GLY A 105 -12.65 -0.74 3.90
N LEU A 106 -13.33 -1.87 4.12
CA LEU A 106 -12.68 -3.14 4.48
C LEU A 106 -11.81 -3.66 3.33
N TYR A 107 -12.22 -3.51 2.08
CA TYR A 107 -11.40 -3.87 0.91
C TYR A 107 -10.14 -3.01 0.80
N VAL A 108 -10.22 -1.70 1.07
CA VAL A 108 -9.05 -0.81 1.14
C VAL A 108 -8.11 -1.23 2.28
N LEU A 109 -8.66 -1.59 3.44
CA LEU A 109 -7.88 -2.07 4.59
C LEU A 109 -7.19 -3.43 4.35
N LEU A 110 -7.88 -4.36 3.70
CA LEU A 110 -7.40 -5.74 3.50
C LEU A 110 -6.58 -5.92 2.22
N LYS A 111 -6.54 -4.95 1.30
CA LYS A 111 -5.81 -5.08 0.04
C LYS A 111 -4.31 -5.31 0.32
N PRO A 112 -3.75 -6.50 0.01
CA PRO A 112 -2.36 -6.77 0.32
C PRO A 112 -1.47 -5.81 -0.48
N ARG A 113 -0.64 -5.05 0.23
CA ARG A 113 0.33 -4.14 -0.39
C ARG A 113 1.29 -4.98 -1.22
N GLN A 114 1.11 -4.98 -2.54
CA GLN A 114 2.06 -5.62 -3.45
C GLN A 114 3.44 -4.99 -3.23
N ARG A 115 4.30 -5.70 -2.50
CA ARG A 115 5.74 -5.56 -2.63
C ARG A 115 6.06 -5.98 -4.06
N ASN A 116 6.14 -5.01 -4.97
CA ASN A 116 6.96 -5.15 -6.16
C ASN A 116 8.42 -5.18 -5.67
N GLY A 117 8.82 -6.34 -5.12
CA GLY A 117 10.22 -6.72 -5.10
C GLY A 117 10.67 -6.68 -6.54
N ARG A 118 11.63 -5.80 -6.84
CA ARG A 118 12.38 -5.93 -8.09
C ARG A 118 13.06 -7.29 -8.03
N PRO A 119 13.22 -8.02 -9.15
CA PRO A 119 14.10 -9.16 -9.15
C PRO A 119 15.49 -8.64 -8.77
N ASP A 120 16.01 -9.08 -7.63
CA ASP A 120 17.36 -8.74 -7.21
C ASP A 120 18.30 -9.28 -8.29
N LYS A 121 18.93 -8.36 -9.01
CA LYS A 121 20.08 -8.73 -9.83
C LYS A 121 21.15 -9.14 -8.84
N HIS A 122 21.37 -10.46 -8.72
CA HIS A 122 22.55 -10.97 -8.06
C HIS A 122 23.75 -10.41 -8.82
N TYR A 123 24.39 -9.39 -8.24
CA TYR A 123 25.73 -9.02 -8.62
C TYR A 123 26.62 -10.07 -7.97
N ASP A 124 27.11 -11.01 -8.77
CA ASP A 124 28.27 -11.78 -8.35
C ASP A 124 29.36 -10.76 -7.96
N PRO A 125 29.95 -10.87 -6.75
CA PRO A 125 31.05 -9.99 -6.38
C PRO A 125 32.16 -10.16 -7.42
N PRO A 126 32.90 -9.08 -7.75
CA PRO A 126 34.13 -9.23 -8.53
C PRO A 126 34.96 -10.36 -7.92
N GLY A 127 35.41 -11.30 -8.76
CA GLY A 127 36.27 -12.38 -8.31
C GLY A 127 37.50 -11.83 -7.58
N PRO A 128 38.15 -12.63 -6.72
CA PRO A 128 39.35 -12.18 -5.99
C PRO A 128 40.28 -11.42 -6.92
N LEU A 129 40.61 -10.18 -6.56
CA LEU A 129 41.52 -9.37 -7.35
C LEU A 129 42.81 -10.18 -7.51
N GLU A 130 43.21 -10.43 -8.75
CA GLU A 130 44.43 -11.16 -9.05
C GLU A 130 45.59 -10.41 -8.39
N GLU A 131 46.16 -11.05 -7.36
CA GLU A 131 46.96 -10.38 -6.35
C GLU A 131 48.30 -10.01 -6.96
N ALA A 132 48.39 -8.78 -7.48
CA ALA A 132 49.59 -8.28 -8.13
C ALA A 132 50.77 -8.40 -7.17
N GLU A 133 51.76 -9.23 -7.54
CA GLU A 133 52.90 -9.59 -6.68
C GLU A 133 53.63 -8.33 -6.19
N ILE A 134 53.36 -7.94 -4.95
CA ILE A 134 54.03 -6.82 -4.30
C ILE A 134 55.45 -7.32 -3.95
N PRO A 135 56.53 -6.70 -4.47
CA PRO A 135 57.87 -7.14 -4.14
C PRO A 135 58.12 -7.02 -2.62
N PRO A 136 58.90 -7.94 -2.00
CA PRO A 136 58.94 -8.06 -0.54
C PRO A 136 59.41 -6.77 0.17
N TYR A 137 58.51 -6.15 0.93
CA TYR A 137 58.86 -5.05 1.81
C TYR A 137 59.58 -5.58 3.06
N GLN A 138 60.85 -5.21 3.23
CA GLN A 138 61.58 -5.48 4.46
C GLN A 138 61.10 -4.53 5.57
N HIS A 139 60.27 -5.04 6.47
CA HIS A 139 59.97 -4.37 7.74
C HIS A 139 61.08 -4.70 8.76
N PRO A 140 61.75 -3.68 9.35
CA PRO A 140 62.55 -3.89 10.55
C PRO A 140 61.63 -4.30 11.71
N GLU A 141 61.90 -5.44 12.36
CA GLU A 141 61.18 -5.84 13.58
C GLU A 141 61.55 -4.91 14.75
N ILE A 142 60.74 -3.88 14.97
CA ILE A 142 60.74 -3.12 16.23
C ILE A 142 59.69 -3.75 17.13
N LYS A 143 60.13 -4.57 18.09
CA LYS A 143 59.25 -5.13 19.12
C LYS A 143 58.78 -4.01 20.05
N SER A 144 57.48 -3.99 20.34
CA SER A 144 56.88 -3.01 21.26
C SER A 144 57.15 -3.43 22.70
N ASN A 145 57.98 -2.67 23.41
CA ASN A 145 58.29 -2.94 24.82
C ASN A 145 57.15 -2.52 25.78
N LEU A 146 55.94 -2.27 25.26
CA LEU A 146 54.79 -1.78 26.04
C LEU A 146 54.09 -2.91 26.82
N ASP A 147 54.04 -4.10 26.23
CA ASP A 147 53.25 -5.22 26.75
C ASP A 147 53.89 -5.81 28.03
N GLU A 148 55.23 -5.95 28.05
CA GLU A 148 55.99 -6.35 29.26
C GLU A 148 55.81 -5.38 30.44
N VAL A 149 55.73 -4.06 30.16
CA VAL A 149 55.55 -3.03 31.19
C VAL A 149 54.12 -3.07 31.76
N PHE A 150 53.13 -3.40 30.93
CA PHE A 150 51.74 -3.53 31.34
C PHE A 150 51.55 -4.74 32.28
N GLU A 151 52.08 -5.92 31.92
CA GLU A 151 52.00 -7.13 32.75
C GLU A 151 52.73 -6.96 34.10
N GLN A 152 53.85 -6.22 34.14
CA GLN A 152 54.54 -5.90 35.41
C GLN A 152 53.74 -4.95 36.32
N THR A 153 52.82 -4.16 35.76
CA THR A 153 52.06 -3.15 36.53
C THR A 153 50.80 -3.74 37.18
N PHE A 154 50.24 -4.84 36.65
CA PHE A 154 48.96 -5.42 37.10
C PHE A 154 48.99 -6.95 37.24
N PRO A 155 49.45 -7.51 38.37
CA PRO A 155 49.37 -8.94 38.64
C PRO A 155 47.92 -9.38 38.92
N GLU A 156 47.31 -10.18 38.05
CA GLU A 156 46.00 -10.80 38.32
C GLU A 156 46.12 -11.98 39.30
N GLU A 157 45.45 -11.89 40.46
CA GLU A 157 45.28 -13.03 41.36
C GLU A 157 44.22 -14.02 40.86
N LYS A 158 44.56 -15.31 40.82
CA LYS A 158 43.64 -16.42 40.47
C LYS A 158 43.32 -17.28 41.68
N GLN A 159 42.04 -17.44 42.01
CA GLN A 159 41.54 -18.50 42.91
C GLN A 159 40.42 -19.34 42.27
N LYS A 160 40.06 -20.46 42.93
CA LYS A 160 39.70 -21.74 42.29
C LYS A 160 38.19 -22.03 42.11
N GLN A 161 37.93 -23.10 41.36
CA GLN A 161 36.64 -23.63 40.86
C GLN A 161 35.93 -24.60 41.85
N GLU A 162 34.61 -24.82 41.68
CA GLU A 162 33.98 -26.16 41.77
C GLU A 162 32.62 -26.26 40.98
N HIS A 163 32.07 -27.47 40.76
CA HIS A 163 31.05 -27.88 39.74
C HIS A 163 29.61 -28.09 40.30
N GLU A 164 28.52 -28.50 39.60
CA GLU A 164 28.03 -28.76 38.20
C GLU A 164 26.46 -28.51 38.27
N PRO A 165 25.53 -28.86 37.34
CA PRO A 165 25.67 -29.50 36.03
C PRO A 165 24.93 -28.87 34.82
N LYS A 166 25.22 -29.44 33.65
CA LYS A 166 24.65 -29.19 32.30
C LYS A 166 23.15 -28.84 32.20
N HIS A 167 22.86 -27.82 31.40
CA HIS A 167 21.62 -27.75 30.60
C HIS A 167 21.98 -27.48 29.12
N LYS A 168 21.44 -28.27 28.19
CA LYS A 168 21.63 -28.03 26.75
C LYS A 168 20.73 -26.88 26.30
N SER A 169 21.33 -25.78 25.84
CA SER A 169 20.68 -24.84 24.93
C SER A 169 21.56 -24.65 23.70
N GLU A 170 20.97 -24.89 22.54
CA GLU A 170 21.63 -24.85 21.24
C GLU A 170 21.90 -23.39 20.84
N TYR A 171 23.06 -22.88 21.23
CA TYR A 171 23.51 -21.53 20.84
C TYR A 171 23.78 -21.49 19.34
N SER A 172 22.75 -21.12 18.57
CA SER A 172 22.93 -20.59 17.22
C SER A 172 23.80 -19.35 17.30
N ARG A 173 25.05 -19.45 16.83
CA ARG A 173 25.96 -18.31 16.71
C ARG A 173 25.27 -17.23 15.86
N PRO A 174 25.14 -15.97 16.33
CA PRO A 174 24.75 -14.89 15.44
C PRO A 174 25.84 -14.77 14.38
N LYS A 175 25.49 -15.04 13.11
CA LYS A 175 26.35 -14.66 12.01
C LYS A 175 26.43 -13.14 12.02
N PHE A 176 27.61 -12.60 12.28
CA PHE A 176 27.92 -11.22 11.93
C PHE A 176 27.94 -11.13 10.41
N ASP A 177 26.77 -10.84 9.84
CA ASP A 177 26.62 -10.49 8.45
C ASP A 177 27.04 -9.02 8.31
N THR A 178 28.29 -8.79 7.88
CA THR A 178 28.81 -7.45 7.56
C THR A 178 28.19 -6.98 6.24
N THR A 179 26.87 -6.84 6.23
CA THR A 179 26.12 -6.34 5.08
C THR A 179 26.47 -4.87 4.87
N TYR A 180 27.24 -4.58 3.81
CA TYR A 180 27.42 -3.21 3.33
C TYR A 180 26.06 -2.66 2.87
N VAL A 181 25.43 -1.83 3.71
CA VAL A 181 24.06 -1.38 3.49
C VAL A 181 24.01 -0.34 2.37
N HIS A 182 23.62 -0.76 1.16
CA HIS A 182 23.20 0.16 0.11
C HIS A 182 21.82 0.74 0.44
N ASP A 183 21.82 1.73 1.33
CA ASP A 183 20.65 2.19 2.08
C ASP A 183 19.75 3.18 1.30
N ASN A 184 19.27 2.74 0.13
CA ASN A 184 18.35 3.49 -0.73
C ASN A 184 16.92 2.91 -0.70
N GLU A 185 16.57 2.21 0.39
CA GLU A 185 15.24 1.64 0.56
C GLU A 185 14.17 2.72 0.81
N LYS A 186 13.09 2.63 0.05
CA LYS A 186 11.91 3.50 0.22
C LYS A 186 11.17 3.14 1.51
N ILE A 187 11.06 4.10 2.43
CA ILE A 187 10.34 3.90 3.70
C ILE A 187 8.83 3.80 3.41
N ASN A 188 8.24 2.66 3.75
CA ASN A 188 6.82 2.39 3.56
C ASN A 188 6.16 2.23 4.94
N ARG A 189 5.42 3.25 5.39
CA ARG A 189 4.61 3.19 6.61
C ARG A 189 3.14 3.05 6.22
N SER A 190 2.48 1.99 6.67
CA SER A 190 1.02 1.84 6.57
C SER A 190 0.48 1.19 7.83
N GLY A 191 -0.56 1.80 8.41
CA GLY A 191 -1.27 1.30 9.59
C GLY A 191 -2.73 1.75 9.54
N PHE A 192 -3.63 1.02 10.20
CA PHE A 192 -5.04 1.40 10.22
C PHE A 192 -5.27 2.59 11.17
N ILE A 193 -4.76 2.48 12.40
CA ILE A 193 -4.87 3.49 13.45
C ILE A 193 -3.47 3.77 13.99
N GLY A 194 -3.12 5.05 14.17
CA GLY A 194 -1.94 5.48 14.92
C GLY A 194 -1.21 6.67 14.32
N ASP A 195 -0.79 7.59 15.20
CA ASP A 195 0.01 8.77 14.83
C ASP A 195 1.35 8.39 14.19
N VAL A 196 1.73 9.14 13.16
CA VAL A 196 3.06 9.05 12.54
C VAL A 196 3.84 10.30 12.89
N ARG A 197 4.87 10.17 13.73
CA ARG A 197 5.74 11.29 14.15
C ARG A 197 7.19 11.02 13.73
N ILE A 198 7.69 11.83 12.80
CA ILE A 198 9.04 11.77 12.22
C ILE A 198 9.79 13.05 12.58
N GLY A 199 11.09 12.95 12.88
CA GLY A 199 11.88 14.09 13.39
C GLY A 199 11.74 14.30 14.90
N LYS A 200 11.58 13.23 15.69
CA LYS A 200 11.88 13.29 17.14
C LYS A 200 13.37 13.56 17.32
N ASP A 201 14.18 12.70 16.71
CA ASP A 201 15.64 12.77 16.64
C ASP A 201 16.09 13.11 15.20
N TYR A 202 17.40 13.35 15.01
CA TYR A 202 17.98 13.52 13.68
C TYR A 202 17.85 12.23 12.85
N PHE A 203 17.53 12.37 11.56
CA PHE A 203 17.32 11.24 10.66
C PHE A 203 17.73 11.56 9.22
N GLN A 204 18.14 10.56 8.46
CA GLN A 204 18.34 10.72 7.02
C GLN A 204 17.00 10.71 6.28
N LEU A 205 16.74 11.73 5.45
CA LEU A 205 15.52 11.75 4.64
C LEU A 205 15.63 10.74 3.50
N LYS A 206 14.76 9.74 3.50
CA LYS A 206 14.59 8.79 2.40
C LYS A 206 13.24 8.99 1.73
N PRO A 207 13.09 8.60 0.44
CA PRO A 207 11.79 8.59 -0.21
C PRO A 207 10.80 7.77 0.63
N MET A 208 9.58 8.28 0.83
CA MET A 208 8.62 7.63 1.72
C MET A 208 7.17 7.70 1.24
N ASN A 209 6.41 6.67 1.61
CA ASN A 209 4.96 6.59 1.47
C ASN A 209 4.35 6.30 2.85
N ILE A 210 3.61 7.28 3.38
CA ILE A 210 2.86 7.19 4.62
C ILE A 210 1.37 7.11 4.26
N SER A 211 0.66 6.12 4.78
CA SER A 211 -0.80 6.07 4.67
C SER A 211 -1.43 5.45 5.90
N HIS A 212 -2.51 6.07 6.39
CA HIS A 212 -3.31 5.56 7.49
C HIS A 212 -4.78 5.96 7.38
N PHE A 213 -5.64 5.32 8.16
CA PHE A 213 -7.07 5.60 8.18
C PHE A 213 -7.42 6.61 9.27
N ILE A 214 -6.89 6.46 10.48
CA ILE A 214 -7.08 7.42 11.59
C ILE A 214 -5.74 7.70 12.27
N GLY A 215 -5.35 8.97 12.37
CA GLY A 215 -4.21 9.44 13.17
C GLY A 215 -3.61 10.75 12.67
N ASP A 216 -2.84 11.43 13.51
CA ASP A 216 -2.12 12.65 13.09
C ASP A 216 -0.78 12.29 12.44
N THR A 217 -0.39 13.04 11.41
CA THR A 217 0.94 12.95 10.79
C THR A 217 1.74 14.19 11.12
N ILE A 218 2.87 14.03 11.79
CA ILE A 218 3.85 15.09 12.06
C ILE A 218 5.18 14.71 11.42
N ILE A 219 5.64 15.51 10.47
CA ILE A 219 6.95 15.35 9.83
C ILE A 219 7.76 16.62 10.07
N ASP A 220 8.77 16.53 10.92
CA ASP A 220 9.72 17.62 11.14
C ASP A 220 10.95 17.41 10.26
N LEU A 221 11.04 18.16 9.15
CA LEU A 221 12.21 18.11 8.25
C LEU A 221 13.37 18.97 8.76
N THR A 222 13.22 19.76 9.82
CA THR A 222 14.33 20.60 10.35
C THR A 222 15.47 19.77 10.92
N LYS A 223 15.16 18.53 11.35
CA LYS A 223 16.14 17.53 11.82
C LYS A 223 16.52 16.50 10.76
N ALA A 224 16.13 16.73 9.50
CA ALA A 224 16.38 15.79 8.41
C ALA A 224 17.72 16.08 7.72
N GLN A 225 18.57 15.07 7.59
CA GLN A 225 19.70 15.08 6.66
C GLN A 225 19.16 14.75 5.26
N ILE A 226 18.99 15.77 4.43
CA ILE A 226 18.37 15.64 3.10
C ILE A 226 19.45 15.34 2.06
N PRO A 227 19.37 14.22 1.31
CA PRO A 227 20.35 13.88 0.28
C PRO A 227 20.20 14.78 -0.96
N TYR A 228 21.28 14.86 -1.75
CA TYR A 228 21.28 15.52 -3.06
C TYR A 228 20.25 14.88 -4.02
N GLY A 229 19.68 15.70 -4.91
CA GLY A 229 18.63 15.27 -5.84
C GLY A 229 17.21 15.40 -5.29
N GLU A 230 16.23 14.72 -5.90
CA GLU A 230 14.80 14.84 -5.54
C GLU A 230 14.33 13.68 -4.63
N THR A 231 14.00 13.99 -3.38
CA THR A 231 13.40 13.05 -2.43
C THR A 231 11.88 13.19 -2.39
N LYS A 232 11.16 12.09 -2.60
CA LYS A 232 9.67 12.08 -2.70
C LYS A 232 9.02 11.61 -1.41
N ILE A 233 8.15 12.45 -0.85
CA ILE A 233 7.32 12.16 0.32
C ILE A 233 5.86 12.14 -0.13
N ASN A 234 5.14 11.05 0.13
CA ASN A 234 3.70 10.96 -0.13
C ASN A 234 2.98 10.63 1.18
N VAL A 235 1.98 11.44 1.54
CA VAL A 235 1.14 11.27 2.73
C VAL A 235 -0.31 11.12 2.29
N SER A 236 -1.00 10.07 2.75
CA SER A 236 -2.40 9.81 2.44
C SER A 236 -3.16 9.39 3.70
N ALA A 237 -3.88 10.35 4.31
CA ALA A 237 -4.67 10.17 5.52
C ALA A 237 -6.16 10.18 5.20
N PHE A 238 -6.96 9.33 5.85
CA PHE A 238 -8.42 9.42 5.74
C PHE A 238 -8.99 10.39 6.78
N ILE A 239 -8.69 10.21 8.07
CA ILE A 239 -9.09 11.11 9.16
C ILE A 239 -7.86 11.50 9.99
N GLY A 240 -7.62 12.80 10.15
CA GLY A 240 -6.56 13.36 11.02
C GLY A 240 -5.75 14.46 10.34
N ASP A 241 -5.00 15.22 11.13
CA ASP A 241 -4.22 16.35 10.63
C ASP A 241 -2.89 15.91 10.02
N VAL A 242 -2.42 16.65 9.01
CA VAL A 242 -1.05 16.54 8.50
C VAL A 242 -0.29 17.84 8.75
N LYS A 243 0.74 17.77 9.60
CA LYS A 243 1.61 18.88 9.99
C LYS A 243 3.03 18.60 9.51
N VAL A 244 3.57 19.45 8.63
CA VAL A 244 4.94 19.34 8.13
C VAL A 244 5.70 20.63 8.42
N PHE A 245 6.88 20.49 9.03
CA PHE A 245 7.82 21.57 9.26
C PHE A 245 8.97 21.46 8.25
N ILE A 246 9.32 22.58 7.63
CA ILE A 246 10.33 22.70 6.57
C ILE A 246 11.43 23.63 7.06
N PRO A 247 12.72 23.25 7.01
CA PRO A 247 13.80 24.19 7.32
C PRO A 247 13.94 25.25 6.21
N GLU A 248 14.21 26.49 6.60
CA GLU A 248 14.60 27.57 5.68
C GLU A 248 16.10 27.46 5.31
N ASP A 249 16.43 26.49 4.45
CA ASP A 249 17.78 26.29 3.86
C ASP A 249 17.78 26.75 2.38
N MET A 250 18.75 27.58 1.99
CA MET A 250 18.90 28.06 0.60
C MET A 250 19.29 26.93 -0.37
N ASP A 251 19.97 25.89 0.10
CA ASP A 251 20.32 24.70 -0.71
C ASP A 251 19.14 23.72 -0.89
N LEU A 252 17.99 24.00 -0.27
CA LEU A 252 16.83 23.12 -0.21
C LEU A 252 15.61 23.68 -0.95
N GLY A 253 15.30 23.10 -2.10
CA GLY A 253 14.07 23.35 -2.83
C GLY A 253 12.94 22.47 -2.32
N ILE A 254 11.78 23.02 -1.97
CA ILE A 254 10.57 22.22 -1.70
C ILE A 254 9.42 22.58 -2.63
N THR A 255 8.77 21.57 -3.19
CA THR A 255 7.47 21.66 -3.87
C THR A 255 6.43 20.83 -3.12
N VAL A 256 5.26 21.42 -2.92
CA VAL A 256 4.17 20.86 -2.13
C VAL A 256 2.91 20.82 -2.98
N THR A 257 2.39 19.62 -3.23
CA THR A 257 1.06 19.38 -3.80
C THR A 257 0.15 18.90 -2.68
N SER A 258 -0.91 19.62 -2.35
CA SER A 258 -1.82 19.29 -1.25
C SER A 258 -3.27 19.24 -1.70
N SER A 259 -4.04 18.28 -1.19
CA SER A 259 -5.50 18.19 -1.32
C SER A 259 -6.16 17.83 0.01
N SER A 260 -7.29 18.46 0.34
CA SER A 260 -8.18 18.05 1.44
C SER A 260 -9.64 18.07 0.98
N LEU A 261 -10.42 17.03 1.28
CA LEU A 261 -11.86 17.05 0.96
C LEU A 261 -12.67 17.86 1.98
N ILE A 262 -12.37 17.74 3.27
CA ILE A 262 -13.02 18.49 4.34
C ILE A 262 -11.96 18.92 5.36
N GLY A 263 -11.63 20.21 5.40
CA GLY A 263 -10.69 20.78 6.36
C GLY A 263 -9.94 21.98 5.82
N ASP A 264 -9.19 22.66 6.68
CA ASP A 264 -8.45 23.86 6.30
C ASP A 264 -7.00 23.53 5.90
N MET A 265 -6.53 24.24 4.89
CA MET A 265 -5.23 24.04 4.28
C MET A 265 -4.40 25.33 4.38
N LYS A 266 -3.27 25.26 5.07
CA LYS A 266 -2.24 26.30 5.10
C LYS A 266 -0.93 25.71 4.62
N VAL A 267 -0.49 26.08 3.43
CA VAL A 267 0.73 25.56 2.81
C VAL A 267 1.64 26.72 2.45
N LEU A 268 2.74 26.85 3.18
CA LEU A 268 3.67 27.98 3.08
C LEU A 268 2.93 29.31 3.30
N LYS A 269 2.80 30.13 2.25
CA LYS A 269 2.06 31.40 2.25
C LYS A 269 0.61 31.24 1.82
N GLU A 270 0.27 30.15 1.15
CA GLU A 270 -1.08 29.88 0.64
C GLU A 270 -2.02 29.41 1.75
N LYS A 271 -3.27 29.89 1.69
CA LYS A 271 -4.37 29.43 2.53
C LYS A 271 -5.58 29.10 1.67
N GLN A 272 -6.15 27.92 1.85
CA GLN A 272 -7.45 27.54 1.32
C GLN A 272 -8.23 26.82 2.41
N GLY A 273 -9.56 26.89 2.38
CA GLY A 273 -10.41 26.24 3.38
C GLY A 273 -11.68 25.70 2.76
N GLY A 274 -12.47 24.98 3.56
CA GLY A 274 -13.76 24.43 3.17
C GLY A 274 -13.70 23.07 2.46
N PHE A 275 -14.53 22.90 1.43
CA PHE A 275 -14.76 21.62 0.78
C PHE A 275 -13.95 21.45 -0.51
N MET A 276 -13.25 20.32 -0.63
CA MET A 276 -12.44 19.93 -1.80
C MET A 276 -11.35 20.95 -2.18
N SER A 277 -10.61 21.44 -1.19
CA SER A 277 -9.50 22.38 -1.36
C SER A 277 -8.26 21.70 -1.95
N SER A 278 -7.52 22.41 -2.80
CA SER A 278 -6.26 21.92 -3.36
C SER A 278 -5.31 23.05 -3.72
N CYS A 279 -4.05 22.92 -3.36
CA CYS A 279 -3.01 23.89 -3.72
C CYS A 279 -1.73 23.21 -4.21
N VAL A 280 -0.99 23.95 -5.04
CA VAL A 280 0.41 23.65 -5.36
C VAL A 280 1.23 24.87 -4.97
N SER A 281 2.27 24.68 -4.18
CA SER A 281 3.17 25.76 -3.74
C SER A 281 4.62 25.30 -3.81
N GLN A 282 5.56 26.21 -4.02
CA GLN A 282 6.99 25.89 -4.11
C GLN A 282 7.87 27.02 -3.56
N THR A 283 9.04 26.65 -3.05
CA THR A 283 10.11 27.60 -2.72
C THR A 283 10.64 28.28 -3.99
N PRO A 284 11.04 29.57 -3.96
CA PRO A 284 11.51 30.28 -5.16
C PRO A 284 12.65 29.58 -5.92
N TYR A 285 13.58 28.97 -5.18
CA TYR A 285 14.80 28.35 -5.74
C TYR A 285 14.65 26.86 -6.07
N TYR A 286 13.41 26.32 -6.20
CA TYR A 286 13.17 24.87 -6.34
C TYR A 286 13.95 24.19 -7.48
N SER A 287 14.09 24.87 -8.61
CA SER A 287 14.78 24.35 -9.81
C SER A 287 16.30 24.30 -9.67
N GLU A 288 16.87 25.21 -8.89
CA GLU A 288 18.32 25.45 -8.78
C GLU A 288 18.93 24.78 -7.54
N ALA A 289 18.10 24.49 -6.53
CA ALA A 289 18.52 23.85 -5.29
C ALA A 289 19.14 22.45 -5.50
N SER A 290 20.27 22.22 -4.86
CA SER A 290 21.03 20.95 -4.90
C SER A 290 20.30 19.80 -4.20
N LYS A 291 19.54 20.11 -3.15
CA LYS A 291 18.65 19.19 -2.44
C LYS A 291 17.21 19.58 -2.78
N ARG A 292 16.35 18.61 -3.14
CA ARG A 292 14.95 18.88 -3.47
C ARG A 292 14.01 17.91 -2.76
N VAL A 293 12.92 18.42 -2.21
CA VAL A 293 11.83 17.61 -1.63
C VAL A 293 10.55 17.83 -2.41
N LYS A 294 9.97 16.74 -2.90
CA LYS A 294 8.65 16.72 -3.51
C LYS A 294 7.66 16.08 -2.55
N LEU A 295 6.85 16.92 -1.92
CA LEU A 295 5.85 16.55 -0.93
C LEU A 295 4.46 16.51 -1.60
N ASN A 296 3.81 15.35 -1.55
CA ASN A 296 2.41 15.18 -1.94
C ASN A 296 1.59 14.81 -0.70
N VAL A 297 0.57 15.59 -0.37
CA VAL A 297 -0.33 15.37 0.78
C VAL A 297 -1.77 15.24 0.28
N SER A 298 -2.47 14.19 0.71
CA SER A 298 -3.91 14.04 0.49
C SER A 298 -4.59 13.64 1.78
N VAL A 299 -5.59 14.42 2.19
CA VAL A 299 -6.42 14.20 3.38
C VAL A 299 -7.89 14.10 2.96
N PHE A 300 -8.68 13.23 3.59
CA PHE A 300 -10.13 13.19 3.35
C PHE A 300 -10.89 14.07 4.37
N VAL A 301 -10.62 13.91 5.67
CA VAL A 301 -11.11 14.81 6.73
C VAL A 301 -9.97 15.21 7.66
N GLY A 302 -9.66 16.50 7.74
CA GLY A 302 -8.59 17.04 8.59
C GLY A 302 -7.82 18.19 7.94
N ASP A 303 -7.02 18.88 8.76
CA ASP A 303 -6.24 20.03 8.32
C ASP A 303 -4.90 19.63 7.68
N VAL A 304 -4.48 20.39 6.67
CA VAL A 304 -3.13 20.27 6.08
C VAL A 304 -2.35 21.55 6.40
N ARG A 305 -1.31 21.43 7.22
CA ARG A 305 -0.47 22.55 7.66
C ARG A 305 0.99 22.29 7.33
N VAL A 306 1.50 22.99 6.33
CA VAL A 306 2.91 22.92 5.91
C VAL A 306 3.54 24.29 6.14
N ASN A 307 4.45 24.41 7.10
CA ASN A 307 5.07 25.68 7.48
C ASN A 307 6.59 25.59 7.30
N SER A 308 7.19 26.67 6.79
CA SER A 308 8.62 26.92 6.94
C SER A 308 8.95 27.29 8.40
N VAL A 309 10.16 26.94 8.82
CA VAL A 309 10.75 27.19 10.13
C VAL A 309 12.21 27.58 9.91
N GLY A 310 12.60 28.74 10.44
CA GLY A 310 13.98 29.23 10.51
C GLY A 310 14.39 29.52 11.95
#